data_AF-A0A1I7AKI0-F1
#
_entry.id   AF-A0A1I7AKI0-F1
#
_cell.length_a   1.000
_cell.length_b   1.000
_cell.length_c   1.000
_cell.angle_alpha   90.00
_cell.angle_beta   90.00
_cell.angle_gamma   90.00
#
_symmetry.space_group_name_H-M   'P 1'
#
loop_
_entity.id
_entity.type
_entity.pdbx_description
1 polymer ?
#
loop_
_entity_poly.entity_id
_entity_poly.type
_entity_poly.pdbx_seq_one_letter_code
_entity_poly.pdbx_strand_id
1 'polypeptide(L)'
;MDEELLEALDEVWDIDTGFLGRLRAGHFDPEAGEEYVALLSRIPPVGDTVDYRLVQRIWFAPTFIEWQIERATKSPGDEVRLRRIESQVREAVVAVLGVP
;
A
#
# COMPACT_ATOMS: atom_id res chain seq x y z
N MET A 1 17.42 -0.27 -8.06
CA MET A 1 16.49 0.22 -7.03
C MET A 1 17.17 0.09 -5.69
N ASP A 2 16.83 0.96 -4.76
CA ASP A 2 17.36 0.95 -3.39
C ASP A 2 16.89 -0.32 -2.66
N GLU A 3 17.81 -1.10 -2.10
CA GLU A 3 17.49 -2.34 -1.40
C GLU A 3 16.78 -2.06 -0.07
N GLU A 4 17.11 -0.95 0.61
CA GLU A 4 16.44 -0.52 1.84
C GLU A 4 14.96 -0.19 1.57
N LEU A 5 14.67 0.38 0.41
CA LEU A 5 13.30 0.66 -0.02
C LEU A 5 12.52 -0.62 -0.33
N LEU A 6 13.17 -1.62 -0.94
CA LEU A 6 12.54 -2.92 -1.19
C LEU A 6 12.24 -3.66 0.12
N GLU A 7 13.18 -3.65 1.06
CA GLU A 7 12.99 -4.22 2.39
C GLU A 7 11.84 -3.53 3.11
N ALA A 8 11.78 -2.19 3.10
CA ALA A 8 10.65 -1.45 3.68
C ALA A 8 9.30 -1.80 3.02
N LEU A 9 9.27 -2.04 1.71
CA LEU A 9 8.06 -2.48 1.01
C LEU A 9 7.66 -3.92 1.36
N ASP A 10 8.63 -4.79 1.67
CA ASP A 10 8.36 -6.15 2.15
C ASP A 10 7.78 -6.14 3.57
N GLU A 11 8.32 -5.29 4.46
CA GLU A 11 7.82 -5.10 5.83
C GLU A 11 6.36 -4.64 5.88
N VAL A 12 5.89 -3.88 4.89
CA VAL A 12 4.47 -3.48 4.79
C VAL A 12 3.53 -4.69 4.72
N TRP A 13 4.00 -5.81 4.17
CA TRP A 13 3.24 -7.05 4.06
C TRP A 13 3.36 -7.97 5.28
N ASP A 14 4.25 -7.66 6.23
CA ASP A 14 4.40 -8.41 7.47
C ASP A 14 3.08 -8.44 8.26
N ILE A 15 2.71 -9.63 8.75
CA ILE A 15 1.40 -9.88 9.34
C ILE A 15 1.20 -9.18 10.69
N ASP A 16 2.29 -8.97 11.43
CA ASP A 16 2.28 -8.46 12.79
C ASP A 16 2.57 -6.96 12.84
N THR A 17 3.48 -6.47 12.00
CA THR A 17 3.97 -5.08 12.02
C THR A 17 3.54 -4.27 10.80
N GLY A 18 3.32 -4.91 9.65
CA GLY A 18 3.01 -4.26 8.39
C GLY A 18 1.57 -3.73 8.31
N PHE A 19 1.35 -2.63 7.58
CA PHE A 19 0.01 -2.10 7.34
C PHE A 19 -0.89 -3.11 6.59
N LEU A 20 -0.38 -3.68 5.48
CA LEU A 20 -1.16 -4.61 4.65
C LEU A 20 -1.34 -5.96 5.35
N GLY A 21 -0.37 -6.41 6.13
CA GLY A 21 -0.51 -7.62 6.93
C GLY A 21 -1.51 -7.47 8.08
N ARG A 22 -1.50 -6.33 8.79
CA ARG A 22 -2.52 -6.03 9.81
C ARG A 22 -3.92 -5.91 9.20
N LEU A 23 -4.06 -5.29 8.02
CA LEU A 23 -5.32 -5.28 7.28
C LEU A 23 -5.78 -6.70 6.91
N ARG A 24 -4.86 -7.60 6.50
CA ARG A 24 -5.17 -9.02 6.26
C ARG A 24 -5.73 -9.70 7.50
N ALA A 25 -5.24 -9.32 8.69
CA ALA A 25 -5.73 -9.80 9.97
C ALA A 25 -7.03 -9.10 10.44
N GLY A 26 -7.62 -8.21 9.64
CA GLY A 26 -8.83 -7.45 10.00
C GLY A 26 -8.58 -6.28 10.96
N HIS A 27 -7.34 -5.81 11.06
CA HIS A 27 -6.95 -4.71 11.93
C HIS A 27 -6.56 -3.49 11.09
N PHE A 28 -7.39 -2.44 11.15
CA PHE A 28 -7.06 -1.16 10.53
C PHE A 28 -6.27 -0.28 11.50
N ASP A 29 -5.05 0.07 11.08
CA ASP A 29 -4.21 1.09 11.71
C ASP A 29 -4.03 2.27 10.72
N PRO A 30 -4.65 3.43 10.98
CA PRO A 30 -4.58 4.57 10.07
C PRO A 30 -3.17 5.17 9.97
N GLU A 31 -2.40 5.17 11.05
CA GLU A 31 -1.06 5.77 11.06
C GLU A 31 -0.11 4.97 10.17
N ALA A 32 -0.15 3.64 10.30
CA ALA A 32 0.62 2.74 9.43
C ALA A 32 0.22 2.85 7.94
N GLY A 33 -1.06 3.15 7.67
CA GLY A 33 -1.54 3.39 6.31
C GLY A 33 -1.00 4.70 5.72
N GLU A 34 -0.95 5.77 6.52
CA GLU A 34 -0.34 7.04 6.11
C GLU A 34 1.18 6.90 5.88
N GLU A 35 1.87 6.14 6.74
CA GLU A 35 3.29 5.80 6.56
C GLU A 35 3.52 5.03 5.27
N TYR A 36 2.64 4.08 4.92
CA TYR A 36 2.74 3.36 3.66
C TYR A 36 2.57 4.27 2.45
N VAL A 37 1.62 5.21 2.48
CA VAL A 37 1.47 6.24 1.42
C VAL A 37 2.74 7.08 1.29
N ALA A 38 3.33 7.50 2.40
CA ALA A 38 4.58 8.26 2.41
C ALA A 38 5.75 7.43 1.83
N LEU A 39 5.81 6.13 2.13
CA LEU A 39 6.79 5.21 1.58
C LEU A 39 6.67 5.10 0.04
N LEU A 40 5.46 4.89 -0.47
CA LEU A 40 5.22 4.83 -1.92
C LEU A 40 5.61 6.12 -2.63
N SER A 41 5.41 7.27 -1.99
CA SER A 41 5.75 8.59 -2.54
C SER A 41 7.26 8.81 -2.74
N ARG A 42 8.11 7.96 -2.14
CA ARG A 42 9.57 7.99 -2.35
C ARG A 42 10.01 7.30 -3.64
N ILE A 43 9.12 6.53 -4.26
CA ILE A 43 9.45 5.74 -5.45
C ILE A 43 9.35 6.65 -6.68
N PRO A 44 10.42 6.83 -7.46
CA PRO A 44 10.34 7.60 -8.69
C PRO A 44 9.50 6.85 -9.75
N PRO A 45 8.87 7.57 -10.70
CA PRO A 45 8.22 6.95 -11.85
C PRO A 45 9.19 6.02 -12.60
N VAL A 46 8.69 4.86 -13.03
CA VAL A 46 9.48 3.90 -13.79
C VAL A 46 9.51 4.28 -15.27
N GLY A 47 10.62 3.97 -15.95
CA GLY A 47 10.76 4.15 -17.40
C GLY A 47 10.32 2.90 -18.17
N ASP A 48 10.95 2.66 -19.33
CA ASP A 48 10.63 1.52 -20.22
C ASP A 48 10.82 0.14 -19.57
N THR A 49 11.69 0.05 -18.56
CA THR A 49 11.96 -1.17 -17.81
C THR A 49 11.70 -0.94 -16.33
N VAL A 50 10.99 -1.88 -15.70
CA VAL A 50 10.73 -1.87 -14.26
C VAL A 50 11.34 -3.11 -13.60
N ASP A 51 11.90 -2.94 -12.41
CA ASP A 51 12.35 -4.06 -11.59
C ASP A 51 11.11 -4.85 -11.13
N TYR A 52 11.04 -6.13 -11.51
CA TYR A 52 9.91 -7.00 -11.19
C TYR A 52 9.67 -7.11 -9.67
N ARG A 53 10.71 -6.96 -8.84
CA ARG A 53 10.60 -7.00 -7.39
C ARG A 53 9.72 -5.84 -6.91
N LEU A 54 9.93 -4.62 -7.43
CA LEU A 54 9.08 -3.47 -7.11
C LEU A 54 7.63 -3.76 -7.43
N VAL A 55 7.38 -4.18 -8.68
CA VAL A 55 6.04 -4.47 -9.18
C VAL A 55 5.36 -5.40 -8.21
N GLN A 56 5.99 -6.55 -7.91
CA GLN A 56 5.46 -7.59 -7.03
C GLN A 56 4.95 -7.07 -5.67
N ARG A 57 5.57 -6.03 -5.09
CA ARG A 57 5.16 -5.48 -3.78
C ARG A 57 4.00 -4.48 -3.89
N ILE A 58 3.94 -3.69 -4.96
CA ILE A 58 3.04 -2.52 -5.00
C ILE A 58 1.81 -2.73 -5.88
N TRP A 59 1.91 -3.56 -6.94
CA TRP A 59 0.87 -3.65 -7.98
C TRP A 59 -0.50 -4.04 -7.43
N PHE A 60 -0.51 -4.91 -6.43
CA PHE A 60 -1.73 -5.48 -5.86
C PHE A 60 -2.25 -4.71 -4.64
N ALA A 61 -1.44 -3.82 -4.05
CA ALA A 61 -1.78 -3.16 -2.80
C ALA A 61 -3.12 -2.38 -2.84
N PRO A 62 -3.44 -1.58 -3.87
CA PRO A 62 -4.72 -0.84 -3.90
C PRO A 62 -5.93 -1.79 -3.89
N THR A 63 -5.93 -2.77 -4.78
CA THR A 63 -7.00 -3.79 -4.87
C THR A 63 -7.11 -4.60 -3.58
N PHE A 64 -5.97 -4.94 -2.97
CA PHE A 64 -5.97 -5.65 -1.70
C PHE A 64 -6.62 -4.81 -0.59
N ILE A 65 -6.28 -3.52 -0.47
CA ILE A 65 -6.86 -2.60 0.53
C ILE A 65 -8.36 -2.49 0.32
N GLU A 66 -8.80 -2.28 -0.93
CA GLU A 66 -10.22 -2.19 -1.30
C GLU A 66 -11.00 -3.39 -0.76
N TRP A 67 -10.46 -4.60 -0.94
CA TRP A 67 -11.08 -5.83 -0.44
C TRP A 67 -11.07 -5.97 1.09
N GLN A 68 -10.23 -5.22 1.81
CA GLN A 68 -10.22 -5.24 3.28
C GLN A 68 -11.13 -4.19 3.90
N ILE A 69 -11.68 -3.25 3.14
CA ILE A 69 -12.48 -2.14 3.69
C ILE A 69 -13.61 -2.65 4.60
N GLU A 70 -14.45 -3.53 4.09
CA GLU A 70 -15.58 -4.07 4.87
C GLU A 70 -15.15 -4.99 6.01
N ARG A 71 -13.96 -5.60 5.91
CA ARG A 71 -13.46 -6.59 6.88
C ARG A 71 -12.69 -5.96 8.04
N ALA A 72 -11.95 -4.89 7.80
CA ALA A 72 -11.00 -4.32 8.75
C ALA A 72 -11.53 -3.08 9.49
N THR A 73 -12.65 -2.50 9.04
CA THR A 73 -13.21 -1.28 9.62
C THR A 73 -14.30 -1.60 10.63
N LYS A 74 -14.34 -0.84 11.74
CA LYS A 74 -15.32 -1.05 12.83
C LYS A 74 -16.32 0.10 12.95
N SER A 75 -16.12 1.15 12.17
CA SER A 75 -16.96 2.34 12.17
C SER A 75 -17.00 2.99 10.78
N PRO A 76 -18.03 3.79 10.47
CA PRO A 76 -18.07 4.58 9.23
C PRO A 76 -16.89 5.53 9.08
N GLY A 77 -16.32 6.02 10.20
CA GLY A 77 -15.14 6.87 10.19
C GLY A 77 -13.88 6.13 9.72
N ASP A 78 -13.72 4.88 10.15
CA ASP A 78 -12.62 4.02 9.70
C ASP A 78 -12.76 3.69 8.22
N GLU A 79 -13.97 3.41 7.76
CA GLU A 79 -14.26 3.17 6.35
C GLU A 79 -13.85 4.35 5.46
N VAL A 80 -14.23 5.58 5.85
CA VAL A 80 -13.85 6.79 5.12
C VAL A 80 -12.33 6.97 5.08
N ARG A 81 -11.64 6.74 6.20
CA ARG A 81 -10.16 6.86 6.26
C ARG A 81 -9.48 5.81 5.41
N LEU A 82 -9.91 4.55 5.49
CA LEU A 82 -9.30 3.46 4.73
C LEU A 82 -9.57 3.62 3.22
N ARG A 83 -10.75 4.10 2.82
CA ARG A 83 -11.03 4.50 1.42
C ARG A 83 -10.12 5.61 0.92
N ARG A 84 -9.83 6.60 1.76
CA ARG A 84 -8.89 7.67 1.42
C ARG A 84 -7.47 7.12 1.21
N ILE A 85 -6.99 6.28 2.13
CA ILE A 85 -5.68 5.63 2.01
C ILE A 85 -5.62 4.76 0.76
N GLU A 86 -6.67 3.98 0.47
CA GLU A 86 -6.80 3.17 -0.74
C GLU A 86 -6.64 4.03 -2.02
N SER A 87 -7.35 5.15 -2.11
CA SER A 87 -7.23 6.10 -3.23
C SER A 87 -5.81 6.64 -3.36
N GLN A 88 -5.17 7.03 -2.25
CA GLN A 88 -3.81 7.56 -2.26
C GLN A 88 -2.78 6.50 -2.67
N VAL A 89 -2.94 5.26 -2.20
CA VAL A 89 -2.10 4.12 -2.62
C VAL A 89 -2.30 3.85 -4.11
N ARG A 90 -3.54 3.89 -4.60
CA ARG A 90 -3.84 3.74 -6.03
C ARG A 90 -3.16 4.81 -6.88
N GLU A 91 -3.32 6.07 -6.49
CA GLU A 91 -2.68 7.22 -7.16
C GLU A 91 -1.16 7.10 -7.17
N ALA A 92 -0.55 6.73 -6.04
CA ALA A 92 0.89 6.53 -5.95
C ALA A 92 1.37 5.38 -6.84
N VAL A 93 0.67 4.24 -6.86
CA VAL A 93 1.00 3.11 -7.73
C VAL A 93 0.87 3.50 -9.21
N VAL A 94 -0.15 4.26 -9.59
CA VAL A 94 -0.31 4.79 -10.96
C VAL A 94 0.80 5.79 -11.30
N ALA A 95 1.22 6.64 -10.37
CA ALA A 95 2.34 7.56 -10.60
C ALA A 95 3.67 6.82 -10.80
N VAL A 96 3.84 5.68 -10.13
CA VAL A 96 5.04 4.85 -10.25
C VAL A 96 5.02 4.01 -11.53
N LEU A 97 3.96 3.24 -11.77
CA LEU A 97 3.89 2.24 -12.84
C LEU A 97 3.23 2.74 -14.14
N GLY A 98 2.58 3.91 -14.10
CA GLY A 98 1.72 4.40 -15.18
C GLY A 98 0.28 3.91 -15.06
N VAL A 99 -0.55 4.35 -16.00
CA VAL A 99 -1.91 3.82 -16.18
C VAL A 99 -1.87 2.54 -17.02
N PRO A 100 -2.75 1.56 -16.76
CA PRO A 100 -2.97 0.45 -17.67
C PRO A 100 -3.34 0.88 -19.10
#